data_AF-A0A2R4WX80-F1
#
_entry.id   AF-A0A2R4WX80-F1
#
_cell.length_a   1.000
_cell.length_b   1.000
_cell.length_c   1.000
_cell.angle_alpha   90.00
_cell.angle_beta   90.00
_cell.angle_gamma   90.00
#
_symmetry.space_group_name_H-M   'P 1'
#
loop_
_entity.id
_entity.type
_entity.pdbx_description
1 polymer ?
#
loop_
_entity_poly.entity_id
_entity_poly.type
_entity_poly.pdbx_seq_one_letter_code
_entity_poly.pdbx_strand_id
1 'polypeptide(L)'
;MMALGIAVATSAQAQSTAKIVGIGAQTCAEFNEEIGSTQAAELYFFAWAQGFMSGVLIRAPAGLDEGLDLTPRSFPLQAQVDFLRTFCAQNPDQDYMDAVRALYRRLRGPGI
;
A
#
# COMPACT_ATOMS: atom_id res chain seq x y z
N MET A 1 -42.01 -37.45 14.86
CA MET A 1 -40.93 -37.23 13.87
C MET A 1 -40.21 -35.96 14.27
N MET A 2 -39.01 -36.07 14.85
CA MET A 2 -38.25 -34.93 15.36
C MET A 2 -37.09 -34.69 14.38
N ALA A 3 -37.11 -33.57 13.65
CA ALA A 3 -36.05 -33.21 12.72
C ALA A 3 -34.96 -32.43 13.48
N LEU A 4 -33.78 -33.03 13.58
CA LEU A 4 -32.61 -32.43 14.22
C LEU A 4 -31.90 -31.54 13.18
N GLY A 5 -32.05 -30.23 13.31
CA GLY A 5 -31.35 -29.26 12.45
C GLY A 5 -29.87 -29.16 12.81
N ILE A 6 -28.99 -29.48 11.86
CA ILE A 6 -27.53 -29.33 12.02
C ILE A 6 -27.18 -27.87 11.76
N ALA A 7 -26.80 -27.14 12.81
CA ALA A 7 -26.21 -25.81 12.68
C ALA A 7 -24.75 -25.96 12.21
N VAL A 8 -24.48 -25.56 10.97
CA VAL A 8 -23.11 -25.48 10.43
C VAL A 8 -22.47 -24.22 11.01
N ALA A 9 -21.61 -24.39 12.01
CA ALA A 9 -20.79 -23.30 12.53
C ALA A 9 -19.71 -22.95 11.49
N THR A 10 -19.91 -21.87 10.75
CA THR A 10 -18.86 -21.27 9.94
C THR A 10 -17.86 -20.60 10.89
N SER A 11 -16.67 -21.19 11.02
CA SER A 11 -15.54 -20.54 11.70
C SER A 11 -15.11 -19.32 10.88
N ALA A 12 -15.37 -18.12 11.41
CA ALA A 12 -14.73 -16.91 10.91
C ALA A 12 -13.24 -17.01 11.24
N GLN A 13 -12.43 -17.43 10.26
CA GLN A 13 -10.98 -17.30 10.39
C GLN A 13 -10.66 -15.81 10.43
N ALA A 14 -10.22 -15.32 11.59
CA ALA A 14 -9.60 -14.01 11.69
C ALA A 14 -8.42 -14.01 10.72
N GLN A 15 -8.57 -13.28 9.61
CA GLN A 15 -7.53 -13.15 8.60
C GLN A 15 -6.34 -12.49 9.29
N SER A 16 -5.26 -13.25 9.51
CA SER A 16 -4.08 -12.69 10.15
C SER A 16 -3.52 -11.61 9.22
N THR A 17 -3.77 -10.35 9.57
CA THR A 17 -3.15 -9.22 8.90
C THR A 17 -1.67 -9.32 9.23
N ALA A 18 -0.85 -9.64 8.24
CA ALA A 18 0.60 -9.67 8.41
C ALA A 18 1.04 -8.35 9.06
N LYS A 19 1.78 -8.44 10.18
CA LYS A 19 2.33 -7.25 10.83
C LYS A 19 3.42 -6.67 9.94
N ILE A 20 3.12 -5.57 9.26
CA ILE A 20 4.11 -4.85 8.48
C ILE A 20 5.07 -4.15 9.44
N VAL A 21 6.36 -4.19 9.12
CA VAL A 21 7.45 -3.61 9.93
C VAL A 21 8.38 -2.79 9.04
N GLY A 22 9.21 -1.95 9.67
CA GLY A 22 10.12 -1.03 8.99
C GLY A 22 9.46 0.31 8.66
N ILE A 23 10.12 1.11 7.83
CA ILE A 23 9.72 2.51 7.57
C ILE A 23 8.31 2.65 6.98
N GLY A 24 7.81 1.64 6.28
CA GLY A 24 6.44 1.66 5.77
C GLY A 24 5.34 1.56 6.83
N ALA A 25 5.68 1.12 8.03
CA ALA A 25 4.76 1.06 9.17
C ALA A 25 4.84 2.31 10.05
N GLN A 26 5.67 3.30 9.70
CA GLN A 26 5.60 4.62 10.33
C GLN A 26 4.33 5.34 9.89
N THR A 27 3.84 6.22 10.73
CA THR A 27 2.75 7.15 10.40
C THR A 27 3.19 8.16 9.34
N CYS A 28 2.22 8.70 8.63
CA CYS A 28 2.42 9.79 7.68
C CYS A 28 2.94 11.06 8.38
N ALA A 29 2.61 11.28 9.66
CA ALA A 29 3.19 12.35 10.45
C ALA A 29 4.71 12.17 10.65
N GLU A 30 5.14 10.97 11.06
CA GLU A 30 6.57 10.62 11.21
C GLU A 30 7.31 10.73 9.87
N PHE A 31 6.71 10.22 8.79
CA PHE A 31 7.26 10.40 7.43
C PHE A 31 7.47 11.88 7.09
N ASN A 32 6.46 12.74 7.30
CA ASN A 32 6.55 14.16 6.97
C ASN A 32 7.63 14.88 7.80
N GLU A 33 7.77 14.53 9.08
CA GLU A 33 8.83 15.05 9.94
C GLU A 33 10.23 14.60 9.44
N GLU A 34 10.36 13.33 9.08
CA GLU A 34 11.63 12.74 8.67
C GLU A 34 12.12 13.31 7.33
N ILE A 35 11.23 13.48 6.34
CA ILE A 35 11.60 14.14 5.07
C ILE A 35 11.91 15.64 5.22
N GLY A 36 11.37 16.30 6.25
CA GLY A 36 11.68 17.70 6.55
C GLY A 36 13.02 17.90 7.26
N SER A 37 13.49 16.88 7.97
CA SER A 37 14.71 16.94 8.80
C SER A 37 15.91 16.21 8.20
N THR A 38 15.68 15.24 7.31
CA THR A 38 16.71 14.37 6.75
C THR A 38 16.70 14.38 5.22
N GLN A 39 17.77 14.90 4.61
CA GLN A 39 17.87 15.07 3.15
C GLN A 39 17.70 13.78 2.34
N ALA A 40 18.11 12.63 2.91
CA ALA A 40 18.03 11.32 2.25
C ALA A 40 16.72 10.58 2.52
N ALA A 41 15.84 11.10 3.39
CA ALA A 41 14.67 10.36 3.86
C ALA A 41 13.72 9.96 2.75
N GLU A 42 13.38 10.92 1.91
CA GLU A 42 12.50 10.68 0.79
C GLU A 42 13.03 9.59 -0.16
N LEU A 43 14.35 9.48 -0.33
CA LEU A 43 14.95 8.47 -1.19
C LEU A 43 14.73 7.06 -0.63
N TYR A 44 14.97 6.82 0.66
CA TYR A 44 14.77 5.48 1.22
C TYR A 44 13.28 5.16 1.42
N PHE A 45 12.44 6.13 1.75
CA PHE A 45 10.98 5.95 1.79
C PHE A 45 10.42 5.59 0.42
N PHE A 46 10.88 6.26 -0.64
CA PHE A 46 10.43 5.97 -1.98
C PHE A 46 10.98 4.63 -2.50
N ALA A 47 12.25 4.30 -2.22
CA ALA A 47 12.82 3.00 -2.55
C ALA A 47 12.06 1.85 -1.87
N TRP A 48 11.67 2.01 -0.60
CA TRP A 48 10.83 1.06 0.10
C TRP A 48 9.43 0.94 -0.54
N ALA A 49 8.81 2.07 -0.92
CA ALA A 49 7.52 2.08 -1.60
C ALA A 49 7.56 1.31 -2.93
N GLN A 50 8.61 1.52 -3.74
CA GLN A 50 8.81 0.78 -4.98
C GLN A 50 8.99 -0.72 -4.74
N GLY A 51 9.79 -1.10 -3.75
CA GLY A 51 9.96 -2.50 -3.36
C GLY A 51 8.66 -3.15 -2.89
N PHE A 52 7.86 -2.45 -2.08
CA PHE A 52 6.55 -2.90 -1.65
C PHE A 52 5.61 -3.14 -2.84
N MET A 53 5.46 -2.15 -3.73
CA MET A 53 4.60 -2.25 -4.92
C MET A 53 5.05 -3.38 -5.85
N SER A 54 6.36 -3.55 -6.04
CA SER A 54 6.92 -4.65 -6.83
C SER A 54 6.58 -6.01 -6.20
N GLY A 55 6.68 -6.12 -4.87
CA GLY A 55 6.28 -7.32 -4.15
C GLY A 55 4.78 -7.63 -4.25
N VAL A 56 3.93 -6.60 -4.26
CA VAL A 56 2.48 -6.76 -4.51
C VAL A 56 2.26 -7.26 -5.94
N LEU A 57 2.89 -6.64 -6.93
CA LEU A 57 2.78 -7.00 -8.34
C LEU A 57 3.23 -8.46 -8.59
N ILE A 58 4.36 -8.89 -8.03
CA ILE A 58 4.89 -10.26 -8.16
C ILE A 58 3.91 -11.31 -7.60
N ARG A 59 3.16 -10.96 -6.55
CA ARG A 59 2.21 -11.87 -5.90
C ARG A 59 0.78 -11.72 -6.40
N ALA A 60 0.53 -10.82 -7.35
CA ALA A 60 -0.80 -10.60 -7.89
C ALA A 60 -1.30 -11.87 -8.61
N PRO A 61 -2.59 -12.22 -8.47
CA PRO A 61 -3.19 -13.27 -9.28
C PRO A 61 -3.03 -12.97 -10.78
N ALA A 62 -2.96 -14.03 -11.59
CA ALA A 62 -2.94 -13.91 -13.04
C ALA A 62 -4.13 -13.07 -13.54
N GLY A 63 -3.87 -12.16 -14.47
CA GLY A 63 -4.87 -11.25 -15.03
C GLY A 63 -5.26 -10.03 -14.18
N LEU A 64 -4.87 -9.94 -12.89
CA LEU A 64 -5.26 -8.78 -12.06
C LEU A 64 -4.37 -7.54 -12.29
N ASP A 65 -3.05 -7.72 -12.24
CA ASP A 65 -2.07 -6.63 -12.44
C ASP A 65 -1.14 -6.93 -13.62
N GLU A 66 -1.61 -7.77 -14.55
CA GLU A 66 -0.80 -8.20 -15.68
C GLU A 66 -0.45 -7.01 -16.58
N GLY A 67 0.83 -6.79 -16.80
CA GLY A 67 1.32 -5.64 -17.58
C GLY A 67 1.24 -4.29 -16.87
N LEU A 68 0.93 -4.24 -15.56
CA LEU A 68 0.99 -2.99 -14.81
C LEU A 68 2.42 -2.44 -14.81
N ASP A 69 2.59 -1.26 -15.39
CA ASP A 69 3.84 -0.49 -15.35
C ASP A 69 3.85 0.40 -14.11
N LEU A 70 4.81 0.18 -13.21
CA LEU A 70 5.03 1.01 -12.01
C LEU A 70 5.79 2.32 -12.32
N THR A 71 6.28 2.47 -13.55
CA THR A 71 7.04 3.62 -14.03
C THR A 71 6.46 4.23 -15.33
N PRO A 72 5.13 4.42 -15.43
CA PRO A 72 4.53 4.85 -16.68
C PRO A 72 4.96 6.29 -16.98
N ARG A 73 5.25 6.58 -18.26
CA ARG A 73 5.65 7.94 -18.68
C ARG A 73 4.62 9.02 -18.33
N SER A 74 3.34 8.65 -18.24
CA SER A 74 2.24 9.54 -17.85
C SER A 74 2.20 9.88 -16.35
N PHE A 75 2.92 9.13 -15.51
CA PHE A 75 2.99 9.34 -14.07
C PHE A 75 4.42 9.09 -13.55
N PRO A 76 5.36 10.02 -13.85
CA PRO A 76 6.78 9.85 -13.58
C PRO A 76 7.08 9.75 -12.08
N LEU A 77 8.26 9.24 -11.73
CA LEU A 77 8.66 8.99 -10.33
C LEU A 77 8.48 10.21 -9.41
N GLN A 78 8.83 11.41 -9.88
CA GLN A 78 8.64 12.63 -9.09
C GLN A 78 7.16 12.88 -8.76
N ALA A 79 6.24 12.62 -9.70
CA ALA A 79 4.80 12.75 -9.44
C ALA A 79 4.29 11.68 -8.45
N GLN A 80 4.93 10.51 -8.41
CA GLN A 80 4.64 9.48 -7.40
C GLN A 80 5.10 9.93 -6.00
N VAL A 81 6.29 10.52 -5.90
CA VAL A 81 6.81 11.13 -4.66
C VAL A 81 5.89 12.26 -4.19
N ASP A 82 5.51 13.17 -5.08
CA ASP A 82 4.61 14.28 -4.74
C ASP A 82 3.21 13.79 -4.33
N PHE A 83 2.74 12.68 -4.92
CA PHE A 83 1.51 12.02 -4.49
C PHE A 83 1.61 11.51 -3.05
N LEU A 84 2.72 10.85 -2.69
CA LEU A 84 2.94 10.32 -1.34
C LEU A 84 3.01 11.46 -0.31
N ARG A 85 3.73 12.54 -0.61
CA ARG A 85 3.76 13.77 0.21
C ARG A 85 2.36 14.33 0.42
N THR A 86 1.60 14.49 -0.66
CA THR A 86 0.26 15.07 -0.61
C THR A 86 -0.69 14.19 0.21
N PHE A 87 -0.65 12.88 -0.01
CA PHE A 87 -1.45 11.93 0.75
C PHE A 87 -1.12 12.01 2.24
N CYS A 88 0.16 11.97 2.60
CA CYS A 88 0.56 12.00 4.01
C CYS A 88 0.33 13.34 4.69
N ALA A 89 0.43 14.46 3.98
CA ALA A 89 0.05 15.77 4.52
C ALA A 89 -1.44 15.86 4.88
N GLN A 90 -2.30 15.13 4.16
CA GLN A 90 -3.75 15.11 4.39
C GLN A 90 -4.20 14.03 5.39
N ASN A 91 -3.36 13.03 5.67
CA ASN A 91 -3.71 11.85 6.47
C ASN A 91 -2.62 11.53 7.50
N PRO A 92 -2.31 12.43 8.45
CA PRO A 92 -1.15 12.28 9.35
C PRO A 92 -1.20 11.01 10.21
N ASP A 93 -2.40 10.53 10.57
CA ASP A 93 -2.60 9.37 11.46
C ASP A 93 -2.58 8.01 10.72
N GLN A 94 -2.49 8.00 9.38
CA GLN A 94 -2.39 6.75 8.60
C GLN A 94 -0.94 6.31 8.47
N ASP A 95 -0.71 5.01 8.25
CA ASP A 95 0.62 4.49 7.95
C ASP A 95 1.10 4.98 6.57
N TYR A 96 2.40 5.17 6.39
CA TYR A 96 2.98 5.48 5.09
C TYR A 96 2.64 4.39 4.04
N MET A 97 2.52 3.13 4.45
CA MET A 97 2.05 2.05 3.57
C MET A 97 0.65 2.32 2.99
N ASP A 98 -0.25 3.01 3.70
CA ASP A 98 -1.55 3.39 3.15
C ASP A 98 -1.43 4.36 1.98
N ALA A 99 -0.50 5.32 2.08
CA ALA A 99 -0.15 6.20 0.98
C ALA A 99 0.39 5.39 -0.21
N VAL A 100 1.26 4.40 0.04
CA VAL A 100 1.81 3.53 -1.00
C VAL A 100 0.73 2.64 -1.64
N ARG A 101 -0.22 2.11 -0.86
CA ARG A 101 -1.39 1.39 -1.38
C ARG A 101 -2.26 2.29 -2.26
N ALA A 102 -2.45 3.55 -1.85
CA ALA A 102 -3.19 4.53 -2.63
C ALA A 102 -2.47 4.86 -3.96
N LEU A 103 -1.15 5.00 -3.92
CA LEU A 103 -0.31 5.19 -5.10
C LEU A 103 -0.42 3.99 -6.05
N TYR A 104 -0.33 2.76 -5.54
CA TYR A 104 -0.46 1.55 -6.34
C TYR A 104 -1.83 1.47 -7.04
N ARG A 105 -2.92 1.78 -6.33
CA ARG A 105 -4.26 1.90 -6.93
C ARG A 105 -4.32 2.99 -8.00
N ARG A 106 -3.67 4.14 -7.77
CA ARG A 106 -3.61 5.24 -8.74
C ARG A 106 -2.88 4.83 -10.03
N LEU A 107 -1.84 4.00 -9.92
CA LEU A 107 -1.06 3.47 -11.04
C LEU A 107 -1.84 2.42 -11.85
N ARG A 108 -2.66 1.59 -11.19
CA ARG A 108 -3.62 0.70 -11.88
C ARG A 108 -4.61 1.48 -12.75
N GLY A 109 -5.00 2.69 -12.34
CA GLY A 109 -5.96 3.52 -13.06
C GLY A 109 -7.40 3.04 -12.90
N PRO A 110 -8.38 3.72 -13.54
CA PRO A 110 -9.78 3.31 -13.49
C PRO A 110 -10.01 2.10 -14.39
N GLY A 111 -10.28 0.92 -13.81
CA GLY A 111 -10.78 -0.23 -14.57
C GLY A 111 -9.94 -1.52 -14.57
N ILE A 112 -9.09 -1.73 -13.56
CA ILE A 112 -8.60 -3.06 -13.19
C ILE A 112 -9.13 -3.46 -11.82
#